data_AF-A0A6I9PSW4-F1
#
_entry.id   AF-A0A6I9PSW4-F1
#
_cell.length_a   1.000
_cell.length_b   1.000
_cell.length_c   1.000
_cell.angle_alpha   90.00
_cell.angle_beta   90.00
_cell.angle_gamma   90.00
#
_symmetry.space_group_name_H-M   'P 1'
#
loop_
_entity.id
_entity.type
_entity.pdbx_description
1 polymer ?
#
loop_
_entity_poly.entity_id
_entity_poly.type
_entity_poly.pdbx_seq_one_letter_code
_entity_poly.pdbx_strand_id
1 'polypeptide(L)'
;MTETHSPAASPAGSLRLTISVKLSECIPEACPPCQSLSGLLCGLPPSVDNAFLIGRKRSHYDIHSVARYQCADGFLQRHVPTAKCRANGKWDQPKIICTKSRRAHRYRRHHHKGRRERRKHKRHGHREGGHHGGEQGHNHAHV
;
A
#
# COMPACT_ATOMS: atom_id res chain seq x y z
N MET A 1 -3.47 -102.76 -1.50
CA MET A 1 -4.95 -102.84 -1.53
C MET A 1 -5.46 -101.65 -0.75
N THR A 2 -6.27 -100.83 -1.43
CA THR A 2 -7.11 -99.73 -0.91
C THR A 2 -6.37 -98.59 -0.21
N GLU A 3 -6.04 -97.49 -0.91
CA GLU A 3 -6.95 -96.42 -1.35
C GLU A 3 -7.99 -96.07 -0.26
N THR A 4 -7.66 -95.05 0.54
CA THR A 4 -8.68 -94.21 1.16
C THR A 4 -8.33 -92.76 0.84
N HIS A 5 -8.90 -92.29 -0.27
CA HIS A 5 -8.97 -90.89 -0.64
C HIS A 5 -10.26 -90.26 -0.10
N SER A 6 -10.16 -88.95 0.15
CA SER A 6 -11.21 -87.91 0.22
C SER A 6 -11.98 -87.65 1.53
N PRO A 7 -12.56 -86.44 1.72
CA PRO A 7 -12.43 -85.20 0.94
C PRO A 7 -12.10 -83.93 1.75
N ALA A 8 -11.56 -82.96 1.02
CA ALA A 8 -11.85 -81.52 1.07
C ALA A 8 -12.17 -80.85 2.42
N ALA A 9 -11.23 -80.02 2.87
CA ALA A 9 -11.59 -78.72 3.42
C ALA A 9 -10.47 -77.71 3.12
N SER A 10 -10.53 -77.11 1.94
CA SER A 10 -9.94 -75.79 1.76
C SER A 10 -10.82 -74.81 2.54
N PRO A 11 -10.22 -73.91 3.31
CA PRO A 11 -10.57 -72.52 3.18
C PRO A 11 -9.38 -71.89 2.46
N ALA A 12 -9.66 -71.44 1.24
CA ALA A 12 -8.82 -70.53 0.52
C ALA A 12 -8.23 -69.52 1.53
N GLY A 13 -6.91 -69.48 1.61
CA GLY A 13 -6.20 -68.42 2.32
C GLY A 13 -6.65 -67.12 1.69
N SER A 14 -7.67 -66.51 2.28
CA SER A 14 -8.19 -65.22 1.86
C SER A 14 -7.02 -64.28 1.94
N LEU A 15 -6.63 -63.80 0.75
CA LEU A 15 -5.70 -62.70 0.55
C LEU A 15 -6.25 -61.50 1.32
N ARG A 16 -6.00 -61.45 2.62
CA ARG A 16 -5.98 -60.20 3.35
C ARG A 16 -4.63 -59.58 3.04
N LEU A 17 -4.50 -59.07 1.81
CA LEU A 17 -3.76 -57.82 1.64
C LEU A 17 -4.53 -56.82 2.52
N THR A 18 -4.21 -56.79 3.81
CA THR A 18 -4.34 -55.53 4.53
C THR A 18 -3.41 -54.62 3.76
N ILE A 19 -3.99 -53.84 2.84
CA ILE A 19 -3.39 -52.63 2.34
C ILE A 19 -3.20 -51.81 3.62
N SER A 20 -2.06 -52.02 4.28
CA SER A 20 -1.51 -51.04 5.18
C SER A 20 -1.21 -49.87 4.26
N VAL A 21 -2.24 -49.04 4.05
CA VAL A 21 -2.05 -47.65 3.69
C VAL A 21 -1.18 -47.17 4.84
N LYS A 22 0.14 -47.15 4.61
CA LYS A 22 1.10 -46.48 5.48
C LYS A 22 0.69 -45.03 5.41
N LEU A 23 -0.26 -44.67 6.27
CA LEU A 23 -0.69 -43.32 6.50
C LEU A 23 0.54 -42.64 7.10
N SER A 24 1.34 -42.06 6.21
CA SER A 24 1.83 -40.72 6.40
C SER A 24 2.36 -40.40 7.80
N GLU A 25 3.24 -41.23 8.35
CA GLU A 25 4.17 -40.71 9.35
C GLU A 25 5.30 -40.04 8.60
N CYS A 26 4.99 -38.83 8.13
CA CYS A 26 5.99 -37.81 7.92
C CYS A 26 6.78 -37.69 9.23
N ILE A 27 8.00 -38.20 9.24
CA ILE A 27 8.91 -38.11 10.37
C ILE A 27 9.05 -36.61 10.72
N PRO A 28 8.59 -36.16 11.90
CA PRO A 28 8.62 -34.74 12.27
C PRO A 28 10.03 -34.21 12.54
N GLU A 29 11.05 -35.07 12.45
CA GLU A 29 12.45 -34.73 12.72
C GLU A 29 13.29 -34.42 11.46
N ALA A 30 12.67 -34.36 10.28
CA ALA A 30 13.32 -33.89 9.05
C ALA A 30 12.52 -32.82 8.29
N CYS A 31 11.41 -32.33 8.85
CA CYS A 31 10.92 -31.01 8.50
C CYS A 31 11.48 -30.09 9.58
N PRO A 32 12.50 -29.25 9.30
CA PRO A 32 12.90 -28.25 10.27
C PRO A 32 11.63 -27.53 10.72
N PRO A 33 11.46 -27.22 12.03
CA PRO A 33 10.38 -26.31 12.43
C PRO A 33 10.42 -25.15 11.44
N CYS A 34 9.26 -24.77 10.90
CA CYS A 34 9.14 -23.55 10.12
C CYS A 34 9.56 -22.38 11.02
N GLN A 35 10.87 -22.23 11.24
CA GLN A 35 11.52 -21.18 12.00
C GLN A 35 11.52 -19.99 11.07
N SER A 36 10.31 -19.50 10.80
CA SER A 36 9.99 -18.40 9.91
C SER A 36 10.54 -18.55 8.48
N LEU A 37 9.69 -18.32 7.49
CA LEU A 37 10.10 -17.91 6.14
C LEU A 37 10.77 -16.51 6.17
N SER A 38 11.59 -16.21 7.18
CA SER A 38 12.27 -14.93 7.40
C SER A 38 13.36 -14.66 6.37
N GLY A 39 13.72 -15.65 5.54
CA GLY A 39 14.57 -15.48 4.37
C GLY A 39 13.82 -15.23 3.05
N LEU A 40 12.50 -15.45 2.99
CA LEU A 40 11.71 -15.37 1.75
C LEU A 40 10.74 -14.18 1.71
N LEU A 41 10.66 -13.39 2.77
CA LEU A 41 9.78 -12.23 2.85
C LEU A 41 10.59 -10.97 3.19
N CYS A 42 10.26 -9.86 2.56
CA CYS A 42 10.74 -8.56 2.99
C CYS A 42 9.84 -7.99 4.10
N GLY A 43 10.46 -7.29 5.05
CA GLY A 43 9.76 -6.45 6.01
C GLY A 43 9.20 -5.17 5.36
N LEU A 44 9.03 -4.12 6.16
CA LEU A 44 8.54 -2.84 5.67
C LEU A 44 9.51 -2.22 4.65
N PRO A 45 8.99 -1.65 3.53
CA PRO A 45 9.82 -0.91 2.59
C PRO A 45 10.46 0.30 3.27
N PRO A 46 11.67 0.72 2.83
CA PRO A 46 12.36 1.87 3.39
C PRO A 46 11.54 3.15 3.23
N SER A 47 11.66 4.07 4.18
CA SER A 47 11.09 5.42 4.06
C SER A 47 11.88 6.24 3.03
N VAL A 48 11.18 7.15 2.36
CA VAL A 48 11.76 8.07 1.37
C VAL A 48 11.31 9.48 1.72
N ASP A 49 12.24 10.43 1.72
CA ASP A 49 11.95 11.82 2.06
C ASP A 49 10.92 12.44 1.10
N ASN A 50 9.94 13.12 1.68
CA ASN A 50 8.86 13.79 0.94
C ASN A 50 8.09 12.83 0.01
N ALA A 51 8.03 11.54 0.37
CA ALA A 51 7.25 10.54 -0.35
C ALA A 51 6.54 9.60 0.63
N PHE A 52 5.50 8.93 0.13
CA PHE A 52 4.76 7.92 0.87
C PHE A 52 4.53 6.68 0.01
N LEU A 53 4.35 5.53 0.66
CA LEU A 53 3.99 4.26 0.00
C LEU A 53 2.55 4.33 -0.52
N ILE A 54 2.36 3.92 -1.78
CA ILE A 54 1.04 3.80 -2.41
C ILE A 54 0.50 2.40 -2.18
N GLY A 55 -0.79 2.30 -1.85
CA GLY A 55 -1.50 1.03 -1.71
C GLY A 55 -1.58 0.54 -0.27
N ARG A 56 -2.03 -0.71 -0.09
CA ARG A 56 -2.24 -1.30 1.23
C ARG A 56 -0.90 -1.65 1.86
N LYS A 57 -0.56 -0.97 2.97
CA LYS A 57 0.59 -1.32 3.79
C LYS A 57 0.37 -2.71 4.40
N ARG A 58 1.35 -3.58 4.23
CA ARG A 58 1.42 -4.91 4.84
C ARG A 58 2.57 -4.95 5.84
N SER A 59 2.48 -5.85 6.82
CA SER A 59 3.60 -6.13 7.72
C SER A 59 4.75 -6.84 7.00
N HIS A 60 4.44 -7.63 5.97
CA HIS A 60 5.39 -8.42 5.18
C HIS A 60 5.02 -8.40 3.68
N TYR A 61 6.04 -8.58 2.84
CA TYR A 61 5.94 -8.59 1.38
C TYR A 61 6.70 -9.79 0.83
N ASP A 62 6.14 -10.45 -0.18
CA ASP A 62 6.78 -11.59 -0.84
C ASP A 62 8.04 -11.18 -1.60
N ILE A 63 8.99 -12.09 -1.78
CA ILE A 63 10.11 -11.89 -2.69
C ILE A 63 9.62 -11.43 -4.07
N HIS A 64 10.39 -10.53 -4.68
CA HIS A 64 10.06 -9.87 -5.94
C HIS A 64 8.85 -8.94 -5.90
N SER A 65 8.21 -8.75 -4.73
CA SER A 65 7.24 -7.66 -4.54
C SER A 65 7.86 -6.32 -4.88
N VAL A 66 7.03 -5.43 -5.43
CA VAL A 66 7.42 -4.07 -5.79
C VAL A 66 6.61 -3.09 -4.96
N ALA A 67 7.32 -2.34 -4.11
CA ALA A 67 6.76 -1.21 -3.39
C ALA A 67 6.79 0.03 -4.30
N ARG A 68 5.66 0.75 -4.39
CA ARG A 68 5.53 1.99 -5.17
C ARG A 68 5.41 3.19 -4.23
N TYR A 69 6.14 4.25 -4.55
CA TYR A 69 6.15 5.50 -3.81
C TYR A 69 5.47 6.61 -4.59
N GLN A 70 4.91 7.58 -3.88
CA GLN A 70 4.40 8.83 -4.45
C GLN A 70 5.02 9.99 -3.70
N CYS A 71 5.50 10.99 -4.42
CA CYS A 71 5.93 12.24 -3.79
C CYS A 71 4.74 12.94 -3.14
N ALA A 72 4.97 13.54 -1.98
CA ALA A 72 4.01 14.36 -1.27
C ALA A 72 3.63 15.61 -2.08
N ASP A 73 2.51 16.23 -1.69
CA ASP A 73 2.00 17.40 -2.40
C ASP A 73 3.01 18.55 -2.48
N GLY A 74 3.14 19.11 -3.68
CA GLY A 74 4.08 20.18 -3.96
C GLY A 74 5.51 19.71 -4.26
N PHE A 75 5.78 18.40 -4.25
CA PHE A 75 7.03 17.82 -4.74
C PHE A 75 6.83 17.19 -6.12
N LEU A 76 7.88 17.23 -6.92
CA LEU A 76 7.95 16.62 -8.24
C LEU A 76 8.82 15.37 -8.15
N GLN A 77 8.29 14.25 -8.66
CA GLN A 77 9.00 12.99 -8.79
C GLN A 77 10.10 13.09 -9.84
N ARG A 78 11.29 12.65 -9.45
CA ARG A 78 12.41 12.35 -10.34
C ARG A 78 12.81 10.89 -10.13
N HIS A 79 13.26 10.25 -11.20
CA HIS A 79 13.63 8.83 -11.23
C HIS A 79 12.46 7.88 -10.90
N VAL A 80 12.80 6.59 -10.80
CA VAL A 80 11.86 5.48 -10.67
C VAL A 80 11.32 5.40 -9.24
N PRO A 81 9.99 5.43 -9.04
CA PRO A 81 9.36 5.49 -7.73
C PRO A 81 9.12 4.12 -7.11
N THR A 82 10.09 3.21 -7.22
CA THR A 82 9.90 1.83 -6.78
C THR A 82 11.10 1.26 -6.04
N ALA A 83 10.83 0.38 -5.09
CA ALA A 83 11.80 -0.51 -4.48
C ALA A 83 11.33 -1.96 -4.70
N LYS A 84 12.25 -2.87 -5.01
CA LYS A 84 11.96 -4.30 -5.22
C LYS A 84 12.47 -5.11 -4.04
N CYS A 85 11.68 -6.07 -3.58
CA CYS A 85 12.11 -7.06 -2.62
C CYS A 85 13.02 -8.09 -3.32
N ARG A 86 14.27 -8.20 -2.91
CA ARG A 86 15.22 -9.19 -3.45
C ARG A 86 15.00 -10.56 -2.82
N ALA A 87 15.54 -11.60 -3.46
CA ALA A 87 15.52 -12.98 -2.98
C ALA A 87 16.21 -13.20 -1.61
N ASN A 88 17.00 -12.21 -1.14
CA ASN A 88 17.64 -12.25 0.18
C ASN A 88 16.78 -11.60 1.29
N GLY A 89 15.50 -11.34 1.04
CA GLY A 89 14.58 -10.70 2.00
C GLY A 89 14.86 -9.22 2.25
N LYS A 90 15.72 -8.56 1.46
CA LYS A 90 16.03 -7.13 1.59
C LYS A 90 15.46 -6.31 0.44
N TRP A 91 15.07 -5.09 0.74
CA TRP A 91 14.65 -4.12 -0.27
C TRP A 91 15.85 -3.56 -1.04
N ASP A 92 15.66 -3.36 -2.35
CA ASP A 92 16.55 -2.52 -3.15
C ASP A 92 16.51 -1.08 -2.65
N GLN A 93 17.63 -0.37 -2.79
CA GLN A 93 17.69 1.06 -2.49
C GLN A 93 16.73 1.83 -3.43
N PRO A 94 15.70 2.52 -2.88
CA PRO A 94 14.84 3.38 -3.69
C PRO A 94 15.67 4.50 -4.32
N LYS A 95 15.53 4.68 -5.64
CA LYS A 95 16.23 5.70 -6.43
C LYS A 95 15.40 6.97 -6.66
N ILE A 96 14.17 6.99 -6.15
CA ILE A 96 13.27 8.13 -6.29
C ILE A 96 13.83 9.37 -5.60
N ILE A 97 13.68 10.51 -6.24
CA ILE A 97 14.03 11.82 -5.68
C ILE A 97 12.80 12.73 -5.77
N CYS A 98 12.32 13.22 -4.63
CA CYS A 98 11.21 14.17 -4.57
C CYS A 98 11.75 15.58 -4.34
N THR A 99 11.63 16.45 -5.35
CA THR A 99 12.14 17.83 -5.30
C THR A 99 11.00 18.84 -5.27
N LYS A 100 11.15 19.94 -4.51
CA LYS A 100 10.12 20.99 -4.46
C LYS A 100 9.81 21.52 -5.86
N SER A 101 8.53 21.50 -6.24
CA SER A 101 8.10 22.03 -7.53
C SER A 101 8.26 23.55 -7.56
N ARG A 102 9.29 24.03 -8.28
CA ARG A 102 9.51 25.47 -8.51
C ARG A 102 8.28 26.12 -9.17
N ARG A 103 7.56 25.37 -10.01
CA ARG A 103 6.32 25.83 -10.66
C ARG A 103 5.21 26.03 -9.63
N ALA A 104 4.95 25.06 -8.76
CA ALA A 104 3.93 25.16 -7.71
C ALA A 104 4.25 26.29 -6.71
N HIS A 105 5.53 26.45 -6.36
CA HIS A 105 5.98 27.56 -5.51
C HIS A 105 5.76 28.93 -6.17
N ARG A 106 6.10 29.07 -7.47
CA ARG A 106 5.81 30.30 -8.23
C ARG A 106 4.32 30.59 -8.28
N TYR A 107 3.49 29.60 -8.61
CA TYR A 107 2.03 29.74 -8.64
C TYR A 107 1.48 30.24 -7.30
N ARG A 108 1.87 29.61 -6.18
CA ARG A 108 1.49 30.06 -4.83
C ARG A 108 1.91 31.52 -4.58
N ARG A 109 3.15 31.89 -4.92
CA ARG A 109 3.62 33.28 -4.78
C ARG A 109 2.80 34.26 -5.59
N HIS A 110 2.50 33.96 -6.85
CA HIS A 110 1.67 34.82 -7.70
C HIS A 110 0.25 34.97 -7.13
N HIS A 111 -0.35 33.88 -6.66
CA HIS A 111 -1.67 33.90 -6.05
C HIS A 111 -1.69 34.73 -4.75
N HIS A 112 -0.69 34.57 -3.87
CA HIS A 112 -0.56 35.38 -2.67
C HIS A 112 -0.35 36.86 -2.98
N LYS A 113 0.47 37.20 -3.98
CA LYS A 113 0.66 38.59 -4.44
C LYS A 113 -0.65 39.18 -4.95
N GLY A 114 -1.37 38.48 -5.84
CA GLY A 114 -2.66 38.93 -6.35
C GLY A 114 -3.70 39.15 -5.25
N ARG A 115 -3.79 38.23 -4.28
CA ARG A 115 -4.68 38.38 -3.11
C ARG A 115 -4.30 39.60 -2.26
N ARG A 116 -3.00 39.87 -2.08
CA ARG A 116 -2.51 41.04 -1.33
C ARG A 116 -2.84 42.34 -2.05
N GLU A 117 -2.62 42.43 -3.36
CA GLU A 117 -2.94 43.63 -4.13
C GLU A 117 -4.45 43.92 -4.13
N ARG A 118 -5.30 42.91 -4.35
CA ARG A 118 -6.77 43.06 -4.24
C ARG A 118 -7.20 43.59 -2.87
N ARG A 119 -6.59 43.11 -1.79
CA ARG A 119 -6.86 43.61 -0.42
C ARG A 119 -6.43 45.07 -0.25
N LYS A 120 -5.30 45.48 -0.84
CA LYS A 120 -4.87 46.88 -0.81
C LYS A 120 -5.84 47.76 -1.59
N HIS A 121 -6.23 47.37 -2.80
CA HIS A 121 -7.19 48.13 -3.62
C HIS A 121 -8.51 48.34 -2.87
N LYS A 122 -9.04 47.30 -2.21
CA LYS A 122 -10.25 47.43 -1.37
C LYS A 122 -10.05 48.41 -0.20
N ARG A 123 -8.88 48.39 0.45
CA ARG A 123 -8.57 49.30 1.56
C ARG A 123 -8.42 50.75 1.11
N HIS A 124 -7.78 51.00 -0.04
CA HIS A 124 -7.66 52.35 -0.61
C HIS A 124 -9.01 52.86 -1.12
N GLY A 125 -9.79 52.02 -1.81
CA GLY A 125 -11.14 52.38 -2.25
C GLY A 125 -12.11 52.68 -1.11
N HIS A 126 -11.98 52.04 0.06
CA HIS A 126 -12.76 52.40 1.25
C HIS A 126 -12.28 53.71 1.89
N ARG A 127 -11.00 54.06 1.75
CA ARG A 127 -10.44 55.30 2.30
C ARG A 127 -10.69 56.51 1.40
N GLU A 128 -10.75 56.32 0.08
CA GLU A 128 -11.08 57.38 -0.90
C GLU A 128 -12.58 57.45 -1.23
N GLY A 129 -13.35 56.37 -1.07
CA GLY A 129 -14.78 56.30 -1.39
C GLY A 129 -15.73 56.76 -0.27
N GLY A 130 -15.22 57.48 0.74
CA GLY A 130 -16.04 58.08 1.80
C GLY A 130 -16.70 59.38 1.33
N HIS A 131 -17.66 59.29 0.41
CA HIS A 131 -18.83 60.18 0.19
C HIS A 131 -19.43 59.88 -1.18
N HIS A 132 -20.59 59.21 -1.22
CA HIS A 132 -21.78 59.56 -2.02
C HIS A 132 -22.77 58.38 -2.05
N GLY A 133 -23.94 58.62 -1.47
CA GLY A 133 -25.08 57.73 -1.37
C GLY A 133 -25.81 58.07 -0.07
N GLY A 134 -26.53 59.18 0.03
CA GLY A 134 -27.58 59.62 -0.89
C GLY A 134 -28.86 59.62 -0.06
N GLU A 135 -29.10 60.73 0.64
CA GLU A 135 -30.35 61.01 1.32
C GLU A 135 -31.44 61.23 0.27
N GLN A 136 -32.46 60.37 0.22
CA GLN A 136 -33.79 60.70 -0.29
C GLN A 136 -34.84 59.98 0.56
N GLY A 137 -35.57 60.79 1.33
CA GLY A 137 -36.66 60.34 2.18
C GLY A 137 -37.86 59.83 1.39
N HIS A 138 -38.59 58.92 2.02
CA HIS A 138 -40.00 58.69 1.74
C HIS A 138 -40.75 58.82 3.05
N ASN A 139 -41.41 59.96 3.23
CA ASN A 139 -42.47 60.14 4.19
C ASN A 139 -43.62 59.19 3.82
N HIS A 140 -44.05 58.34 4.76
CA HIS A 140 -45.41 57.82 4.74
C HIS A 140 -46.00 58.02 6.13
N ALA A 141 -46.88 59.02 6.23
CA ALA A 141 -47.75 59.20 7.37
C ALA A 141 -48.70 58.00 7.43
N HIS A 142 -48.78 57.35 8.58
CA HIS A 142 -49.82 56.38 8.86
C HIS A 142 -50.84 57.06 9.78
N VAL A 143 -52.04 57.23 9.24
CA VAL A 143 -53.29 57.53 9.95
C VAL A 143 -53.66 56.34 10.83
#